data_AF-A0A2P6WAK2-F1
#
_entry.id   AF-A0A2P6WAK2-F1
#
_cell.length_a   1.000
_cell.length_b   1.000
_cell.length_c   1.000
_cell.angle_alpha   90.00
_cell.angle_beta   90.00
_cell.angle_gamma   90.00
#
_symmetry.space_group_name_H-M   'P 1'
#
loop_
_entity.id
_entity.type
_entity.pdbx_description
1 polymer ?
#
loop_
_entity_poly.entity_id
_entity_poly.type
_entity_poly.pdbx_seq_one_letter_code
_entity_poly.pdbx_strand_id
1 'polypeptide(L)'
;MLKLLATGKLSISKGQLTFGNSSFNLLPAVFLSTLTEKYHRDDELHKLYLISWLWGYDTVQAVKQNLGIEDPEEVYKVGMDFAQDMGIGLYDTHDYHPGKYTSFKIESNPYFKHMNQEKYEEPIDYIISGAMAGGGSHVHQDVCQTVELKCMIVGNEVCDFLTGTREELEERGLWEEADNRYKLNKVLEFQRDVYKNYQKSNSEEFVDKLVKLLDEI
;
A
#
# COMPACT_ATOMS: atom_id res chain seq x y z
N MET A 1 2.38 -14.59 -10.64
CA MET A 1 1.14 -15.26 -10.22
C MET A 1 1.26 -16.78 -10.39
N LEU A 2 1.82 -17.25 -11.52
CA LEU A 2 2.10 -18.67 -11.78
C LEU A 2 2.93 -19.36 -10.68
N LYS A 3 3.91 -18.68 -10.07
CA LYS A 3 4.75 -19.26 -9.00
C LYS A 3 3.96 -19.51 -7.71
N LEU A 4 3.05 -18.61 -7.34
CA LEU A 4 2.17 -18.77 -6.16
C LEU A 4 1.07 -19.81 -6.40
N LEU A 5 0.52 -19.87 -7.61
CA LEU A 5 -0.42 -20.92 -8.04
C LEU A 5 0.26 -22.30 -8.09
N ALA A 6 1.47 -22.38 -8.67
CA ALA A 6 2.22 -23.63 -8.79
C ALA A 6 2.68 -24.19 -7.44
N THR A 7 2.90 -23.33 -6.45
CA THR A 7 3.23 -23.75 -5.08
C THR A 7 1.98 -24.09 -4.24
N GLY A 8 0.77 -23.95 -4.79
CA GLY A 8 -0.50 -24.19 -4.10
C GLY A 8 -0.80 -23.19 -2.99
N LYS A 9 0.04 -22.16 -2.84
CA LYS A 9 -0.09 -21.14 -1.79
C LYS A 9 -1.20 -20.14 -2.12
N LEU A 10 -1.40 -19.88 -3.41
CA LEU A 10 -2.60 -19.22 -3.94
C LEU A 10 -3.52 -20.32 -4.50
N SER A 11 -4.77 -20.37 -4.05
CA SER A 11 -5.76 -21.33 -4.54
C SER A 11 -7.02 -20.62 -5.04
N ILE A 12 -7.54 -21.12 -6.17
CA ILE A 12 -8.82 -20.69 -6.73
C ILE A 12 -9.75 -21.89 -6.67
N SER A 13 -10.73 -21.86 -5.77
CA SER A 13 -11.69 -22.96 -5.65
C SER A 13 -13.06 -22.45 -5.22
N LYS A 14 -14.13 -23.03 -5.79
CA LYS A 14 -15.53 -22.72 -5.44
C LYS A 14 -15.86 -21.22 -5.42
N GLY A 15 -15.29 -20.45 -6.35
CA GLY A 15 -15.50 -19.00 -6.44
C GLY A 15 -14.70 -18.17 -5.43
N GLN A 16 -13.76 -18.77 -4.69
CA GLN A 16 -12.88 -18.10 -3.74
C GLN A 16 -11.45 -18.07 -4.27
N LEU A 17 -10.81 -16.91 -4.19
CA LEU A 17 -9.37 -16.75 -4.33
C LEU A 17 -8.80 -16.65 -2.92
N THR A 18 -7.91 -17.56 -2.56
CA THR A 18 -7.33 -17.61 -1.21
C THR A 18 -5.82 -17.73 -1.27
N PHE A 19 -5.14 -17.05 -0.35
CA PHE A 19 -3.73 -17.23 -0.10
C PHE A 19 -3.54 -17.68 1.36
N GLY A 20 -3.23 -18.96 1.53
CA GLY A 20 -3.34 -19.65 2.82
C GLY A 20 -4.71 -19.44 3.46
N ASN A 21 -4.77 -18.83 4.64
CA ASN A 21 -6.05 -18.56 5.33
C ASN A 21 -6.72 -17.25 4.90
N SER A 22 -6.11 -16.42 4.05
CA SER A 22 -6.64 -15.10 3.66
C SER A 22 -7.39 -15.17 2.35
N SER A 23 -8.53 -14.46 2.28
CA SER A 23 -9.36 -14.37 1.07
C SER A 23 -9.05 -13.09 0.31
N PHE A 24 -8.98 -13.19 -1.00
CA PHE A 24 -8.70 -12.09 -1.91
C PHE A 24 -9.81 -11.97 -2.95
N ASN A 25 -9.98 -10.76 -3.48
CA ASN A 25 -10.91 -10.48 -4.57
C ASN A 25 -10.15 -9.97 -5.78
N LEU A 26 -10.62 -10.34 -6.98
CA LEU A 26 -10.13 -9.77 -8.23
C LEU A 26 -11.01 -8.58 -8.60
N LEU A 27 -10.43 -7.39 -8.65
CA LEU A 27 -11.10 -6.17 -9.07
C LEU A 27 -10.51 -5.69 -10.40
N PRO A 28 -11.35 -5.29 -11.38
CA PRO A 28 -10.85 -4.70 -12.63
C PRO A 28 -10.09 -3.39 -12.37
N ALA A 29 -9.00 -3.12 -13.10
CA ALA A 29 -8.22 -1.89 -12.93
C ALA A 29 -9.07 -0.60 -13.08
N VAL A 30 -10.05 -0.60 -13.99
CA VAL A 30 -10.98 0.53 -14.17
C VAL A 30 -11.79 0.86 -12.90
N PHE A 31 -12.04 -0.12 -12.03
CA PHE A 31 -12.69 0.12 -10.74
C PHE A 31 -11.80 0.98 -9.85
N LEU A 32 -10.50 0.65 -9.77
CA LEU A 32 -9.54 1.42 -8.98
C LEU A 32 -9.34 2.81 -9.57
N SER A 33 -9.24 2.95 -10.90
CA SER A 33 -9.21 4.26 -11.56
C SER A 33 -10.43 5.12 -11.20
N THR A 34 -11.63 4.52 -11.25
CA THR A 34 -12.89 5.21 -10.92
C THR A 34 -12.93 5.63 -9.46
N LEU A 35 -12.43 4.79 -8.56
CA LEU A 35 -12.37 5.08 -7.13
C LEU A 35 -11.41 6.24 -6.86
N THR A 36 -10.22 6.21 -7.44
CA THR A 36 -9.23 7.30 -7.35
C THR A 36 -9.80 8.60 -7.89
N GLU A 37 -10.44 8.60 -9.08
CA GLU A 37 -11.08 9.81 -9.62
C GLU A 37 -12.18 10.36 -8.72
N LYS A 38 -12.98 9.48 -8.09
CA LYS A 38 -14.00 9.91 -7.13
C LYS A 38 -13.37 10.60 -5.92
N TYR A 39 -12.42 9.95 -5.25
CA TYR A 39 -11.77 10.51 -4.06
C TYR A 39 -10.96 11.76 -4.38
N HIS A 40 -10.34 11.84 -5.55
CA HIS A 40 -9.67 13.05 -6.01
C HIS A 40 -10.64 14.21 -6.20
N ARG A 41 -11.74 14.00 -6.94
CA ARG A 41 -12.76 15.04 -7.17
C ARG A 41 -13.37 15.55 -5.86
N ASP A 42 -13.56 14.66 -4.90
CA ASP A 42 -14.21 14.98 -3.63
C ASP A 42 -13.22 15.55 -2.59
N ASP A 43 -11.93 15.73 -2.94
CA ASP A 43 -10.83 16.16 -2.05
C ASP A 43 -10.64 15.24 -0.81
N GLU A 44 -10.72 13.93 -1.07
CA GLU A 44 -10.73 12.87 -0.06
C GLU A 44 -9.68 11.78 -0.30
N LEU A 45 -8.64 12.04 -1.10
CA LEU A 45 -7.59 11.03 -1.38
C LEU A 45 -6.93 10.47 -0.12
N HIS A 46 -6.81 11.26 0.95
CA HIS A 46 -6.31 10.79 2.27
C HIS A 46 -7.11 9.61 2.84
N LYS A 47 -8.42 9.53 2.55
CA LYS A 47 -9.26 8.39 2.94
C LYS A 47 -8.86 7.13 2.18
N LEU A 48 -8.63 7.27 0.88
CA LEU A 48 -8.19 6.17 0.02
C LEU A 48 -6.79 5.67 0.43
N TYR A 49 -5.90 6.59 0.81
CA TYR A 49 -4.60 6.24 1.41
C TYR A 49 -4.76 5.40 2.67
N LEU A 50 -5.59 5.83 3.63
CA LEU A 50 -5.76 5.11 4.88
C LEU A 50 -6.37 3.71 4.70
N ILE A 51 -7.37 3.58 3.82
CA ILE A 51 -7.95 2.28 3.45
C ILE A 51 -6.86 1.37 2.88
N SER A 52 -6.06 1.91 1.96
CA SER A 52 -5.00 1.15 1.29
C SER A 52 -3.85 0.83 2.24
N TRP A 53 -3.59 1.67 3.24
CA TRP A 53 -2.62 1.41 4.31
C TRP A 53 -3.00 0.17 5.11
N LEU A 54 -4.25 0.07 5.57
CA LEU A 54 -4.69 -1.14 6.28
C LEU A 54 -4.64 -2.38 5.36
N TRP A 55 -5.04 -2.23 4.10
CA TRP A 55 -4.97 -3.31 3.12
C TRP A 55 -3.54 -3.83 2.92
N GLY A 56 -2.56 -2.94 2.76
CA GLY A 56 -1.15 -3.31 2.63
C GLY A 56 -0.61 -3.99 3.89
N TYR A 57 -0.94 -3.44 5.05
CA TYR A 57 -0.53 -4.00 6.35
C TYR A 57 -1.06 -5.42 6.55
N ASP A 58 -2.37 -5.65 6.34
CA ASP A 58 -3.00 -6.97 6.48
C ASP A 58 -2.46 -7.97 5.44
N THR A 59 -2.24 -7.52 4.20
CA THR A 59 -1.71 -8.36 3.13
C THR A 59 -0.32 -8.88 3.48
N VAL A 60 0.60 -8.01 3.91
CA VAL A 60 1.97 -8.43 4.28
C VAL A 60 1.97 -9.25 5.57
N GLN A 61 1.09 -8.93 6.53
CA GLN A 61 0.89 -9.78 7.72
C GLN A 61 0.49 -11.21 7.32
N ALA A 62 -0.45 -11.36 6.37
CA ALA A 62 -0.86 -12.65 5.86
C ALA A 62 0.29 -13.37 5.13
N VAL A 63 1.11 -12.65 4.35
CA VAL A 63 2.30 -13.20 3.70
C VAL A 63 3.27 -13.77 4.74
N LYS A 64 3.62 -12.99 5.76
CA LYS A 64 4.50 -13.43 6.85
C LYS A 64 3.98 -14.70 7.53
N GLN A 65 2.72 -14.68 7.94
CA GLN A 65 2.11 -15.79 8.69
C GLN A 65 1.97 -17.06 7.86
N ASN A 66 1.51 -16.98 6.61
CA ASN A 66 1.29 -18.16 5.78
C ASN A 66 2.61 -18.77 5.26
N LEU A 67 3.70 -17.99 5.26
CA LEU A 67 5.01 -18.44 4.80
C LEU A 67 6.01 -18.72 5.91
N GLY A 68 5.73 -18.28 7.14
CA GLY A 68 6.65 -18.38 8.27
C GLY A 68 7.90 -17.52 8.11
N ILE A 69 7.77 -16.35 7.47
CA ILE A 69 8.88 -15.43 7.20
C ILE A 69 8.93 -14.35 8.28
N GLU A 70 10.06 -14.26 8.96
CA GLU A 70 10.31 -13.24 9.99
C GLU A 70 11.41 -12.25 9.58
N ASP A 71 12.30 -12.65 8.66
CA ASP A 71 13.39 -11.79 8.21
C ASP A 71 12.88 -10.62 7.36
N PRO A 72 13.16 -9.35 7.73
CA PRO A 72 12.62 -8.19 7.01
C PRO A 72 12.95 -8.12 5.52
N GLU A 73 14.15 -8.55 5.12
CA GLU A 73 14.57 -8.55 3.71
C GLU A 73 13.78 -9.60 2.91
N GLU A 74 13.59 -10.79 3.48
CA GLU A 74 12.75 -11.81 2.86
C GLU A 74 11.27 -11.38 2.80
N VAL A 75 10.75 -10.74 3.87
CA VAL A 75 9.39 -10.15 3.87
C VAL A 75 9.25 -9.14 2.75
N TYR A 76 10.22 -8.24 2.60
CA TYR A 76 10.22 -7.23 1.55
C TYR A 76 10.19 -7.88 0.16
N LYS A 77 11.15 -8.76 -0.13
CA LYS A 77 11.26 -9.42 -1.44
C LYS A 77 10.00 -10.17 -1.82
N VAL A 78 9.45 -10.96 -0.90
CA VAL A 78 8.24 -11.74 -1.16
C VAL A 78 7.00 -10.84 -1.24
N GLY A 79 6.93 -9.79 -0.42
CA GLY A 79 5.88 -8.78 -0.49
C GLY A 79 5.83 -8.09 -1.84
N MET A 80 7.00 -7.72 -2.40
CA MET A 80 7.08 -7.10 -3.71
C MET A 80 6.74 -8.06 -4.85
N ASP A 81 7.25 -9.29 -4.81
CA ASP A 81 6.85 -10.35 -5.75
C ASP A 81 5.32 -10.55 -5.72
N PHE A 82 4.73 -10.57 -4.52
CA PHE A 82 3.29 -10.75 -4.34
C PHE A 82 2.51 -9.55 -4.88
N ALA A 83 2.97 -8.32 -4.63
CA ALA A 83 2.32 -7.11 -5.10
C ALA A 83 2.33 -7.04 -6.65
N GLN A 84 3.48 -7.30 -7.27
CA GLN A 84 3.59 -7.41 -8.73
C GLN A 84 2.67 -8.52 -9.27
N ASP A 85 2.58 -9.65 -8.58
CA ASP A 85 1.67 -10.74 -8.92
C ASP A 85 0.19 -10.37 -8.78
N MET A 86 -0.17 -9.43 -7.91
CA MET A 86 -1.50 -8.83 -7.82
C MET A 86 -1.78 -7.80 -8.91
N GLY A 87 -0.79 -7.47 -9.73
CA GLY A 87 -0.95 -6.60 -10.89
C GLY A 87 -0.89 -5.10 -10.58
N ILE A 88 -0.13 -4.68 -9.55
CA ILE A 88 0.06 -3.24 -9.27
C ILE A 88 0.97 -2.53 -10.30
N GLY A 89 1.68 -3.29 -11.12
CA GLY A 89 2.70 -2.81 -12.06
C GLY A 89 4.01 -3.60 -11.93
N LEU A 90 5.00 -3.27 -12.76
CA LEU A 90 6.35 -3.86 -12.69
C LEU A 90 7.17 -3.06 -11.69
N TYR A 91 7.75 -3.76 -10.73
CA TYR A 91 8.44 -3.12 -9.61
C TYR A 91 9.96 -3.19 -9.77
N ASP A 92 10.65 -2.09 -9.45
CA ASP A 92 12.12 -2.06 -9.37
C ASP A 92 12.58 -1.35 -8.08
N THR A 93 13.40 -2.03 -7.29
CA THR A 93 13.98 -1.44 -6.06
C THR A 93 15.28 -0.76 -6.41
N HIS A 94 15.40 0.52 -6.08
CA HIS A 94 16.65 1.24 -6.23
C HIS A 94 17.50 1.21 -4.99
N ASP A 95 16.85 1.32 -3.84
CA ASP A 95 17.55 1.42 -2.58
C ASP A 95 16.74 0.78 -1.47
N TYR A 96 17.43 0.03 -0.60
CA TYR A 96 16.81 -0.71 0.48
C TYR A 96 17.67 -0.63 1.73
N HIS A 97 17.14 0.06 2.73
CA HIS A 97 17.75 0.23 4.04
C HIS A 97 16.78 -0.27 5.12
N PRO A 98 16.91 -1.54 5.56
CA PRO A 98 16.01 -2.12 6.57
C PRO A 98 16.00 -1.27 7.84
N GLY A 99 14.82 -1.14 8.44
CA GLY A 99 14.61 -0.26 9.61
C GLY A 99 14.56 1.24 9.30
N LYS A 100 14.80 1.66 8.04
CA LYS A 100 14.82 3.09 7.66
C LYS A 100 13.90 3.40 6.49
N TYR A 101 14.22 2.88 5.30
CA TYR A 101 13.46 3.18 4.10
C TYR A 101 13.70 2.21 2.95
N THR A 102 12.81 2.32 1.97
CA THR A 102 12.94 1.71 0.65
C THR A 102 12.60 2.76 -0.41
N SER A 103 13.42 2.86 -1.45
CA SER A 103 13.15 3.65 -2.65
C SER A 103 12.96 2.74 -3.86
N PHE A 104 11.90 2.97 -4.62
CA PHE A 104 11.51 2.09 -5.70
C PHE A 104 10.71 2.79 -6.79
N LYS A 105 10.57 2.09 -7.91
CA LYS A 105 9.76 2.51 -9.04
C LYS A 105 8.72 1.49 -9.43
N ILE A 106 7.63 2.00 -9.99
CA ILE A 106 6.61 1.19 -10.62
C ILE A 106 6.45 1.65 -12.06
N GLU A 107 6.67 0.71 -12.98
CA GLU A 107 6.37 0.87 -14.39
C GLU A 107 5.01 0.24 -14.72
N SER A 108 4.38 0.73 -15.78
CA SER A 108 3.14 0.17 -16.32
C SER A 108 2.01 0.05 -15.27
N ASN A 109 1.91 1.02 -14.36
CA ASN A 109 0.87 1.06 -13.35
C ASN A 109 -0.53 1.08 -14.03
N PRO A 110 -1.35 0.02 -13.86
CA PRO A 110 -2.62 -0.09 -14.56
C PRO A 110 -3.69 0.84 -14.00
N TYR A 111 -3.51 1.40 -12.81
CA TYR A 111 -4.51 2.24 -12.14
C TYR A 111 -4.75 3.56 -12.86
N PHE A 112 -3.74 4.08 -13.56
CA PHE A 112 -3.84 5.33 -14.31
C PHE A 112 -4.28 5.16 -15.76
N LYS A 113 -4.38 3.92 -16.25
CA LYS A 113 -4.67 3.63 -17.67
C LYS A 113 -6.02 4.21 -18.15
N HIS A 114 -6.97 4.37 -17.23
CA HIS A 114 -8.32 4.84 -17.55
C HIS A 114 -8.58 6.29 -17.12
N MET A 115 -7.55 7.01 -16.67
CA MET A 115 -7.66 8.38 -16.15
C MET A 115 -7.11 9.40 -17.17
N ASN A 116 -7.65 10.62 -17.16
CA ASN A 116 -7.16 11.68 -18.04
C ASN A 116 -5.95 12.41 -17.41
N GLN A 117 -4.76 12.13 -17.94
CA GLN A 117 -3.48 12.70 -17.47
C GLN A 117 -3.44 14.24 -17.47
N GLU A 118 -4.11 14.90 -18.42
CA GLU A 118 -4.08 16.38 -18.55
C GLU A 118 -4.74 17.13 -17.38
N LYS A 119 -5.38 16.41 -16.45
CA LYS A 119 -6.08 17.00 -15.30
C LYS A 119 -5.25 17.10 -14.03
N TYR A 120 -4.05 16.52 -14.01
CA TYR A 120 -3.29 16.33 -12.78
C TYR A 120 -1.96 17.08 -12.84
N GLU A 121 -1.68 17.86 -11.80
CA GLU A 121 -0.44 18.62 -11.65
C GLU A 121 0.48 18.03 -10.58
N GLU A 122 -0.03 17.11 -9.75
CA GLU A 122 0.69 16.46 -8.66
C GLU A 122 0.50 14.93 -8.65
N PRO A 123 1.41 14.18 -8.00
CA PRO A 123 1.25 12.73 -7.81
C PRO A 123 -0.03 12.37 -7.03
N ILE A 124 -0.77 11.36 -7.50
CA ILE A 124 -2.06 10.97 -6.90
C ILE A 124 -2.21 9.46 -6.64
N ASP A 125 -1.13 8.69 -6.62
CA ASP A 125 -1.19 7.26 -6.30
C ASP A 125 -1.29 6.99 -4.79
N TYR A 126 -2.41 7.40 -4.21
CA TYR A 126 -2.67 7.21 -2.79
C TYR A 126 -2.97 5.73 -2.47
N ILE A 127 -3.38 4.93 -3.46
CA ILE A 127 -3.59 3.49 -3.30
C ILE A 127 -2.26 2.78 -3.08
N ILE A 128 -1.31 2.94 -4.01
CA ILE A 128 0.00 2.31 -3.88
C ILE A 128 0.75 2.92 -2.69
N SER A 129 0.70 4.24 -2.51
CA SER A 129 1.36 4.88 -1.36
C SER A 129 0.84 4.32 -0.04
N GLY A 130 -0.48 4.18 0.12
CA GLY A 130 -1.06 3.56 1.32
C GLY A 130 -0.59 2.11 1.48
N ALA A 131 -0.79 1.28 0.45
CA ALA A 131 -0.44 -0.14 0.52
C ALA A 131 1.04 -0.40 0.83
N MET A 132 1.94 0.39 0.23
CA MET A 132 3.39 0.29 0.44
C MET A 132 3.79 0.78 1.82
N ALA A 133 3.13 1.80 2.37
CA ALA A 133 3.37 2.28 3.72
C ALA A 133 2.93 1.26 4.78
N GLY A 134 1.73 0.69 4.60
CA GLY A 134 1.21 -0.35 5.48
C GLY A 134 2.05 -1.62 5.45
N GLY A 135 2.36 -2.12 4.25
CA GLY A 135 3.23 -3.29 4.09
C GLY A 135 4.67 -3.03 4.56
N GLY A 136 5.22 -1.87 4.23
CA GLY A 136 6.55 -1.42 4.64
C GLY A 136 6.71 -1.29 6.15
N SER A 137 5.61 -1.12 6.89
CA SER A 137 5.67 -1.10 8.35
C SER A 137 6.11 -2.44 8.96
N HIS A 138 5.87 -3.57 8.27
CA HIS A 138 6.43 -4.86 8.65
C HIS A 138 7.93 -4.99 8.35
N VAL A 139 8.37 -4.36 7.27
CA VAL A 139 9.75 -4.43 6.75
C VAL A 139 10.68 -3.53 7.57
N HIS A 140 10.25 -2.31 7.85
CA HIS A 140 11.06 -1.35 8.61
C HIS A 140 10.79 -1.41 10.11
N GLN A 141 9.89 -2.30 10.57
CA GLN A 141 9.61 -2.54 11.98
C GLN A 141 9.20 -1.26 12.74
N ASP A 142 8.53 -0.36 12.04
CA ASP A 142 7.94 0.87 12.57
C ASP A 142 6.80 1.33 11.65
N VAL A 143 5.92 2.21 12.13
CA VAL A 143 4.86 2.80 11.30
C VAL A 143 5.50 3.66 10.22
N CYS A 144 5.37 3.23 8.97
CA CYS A 144 5.93 3.89 7.81
C CYS A 144 4.88 4.69 7.03
N GLN A 145 5.36 5.66 6.27
CA GLN A 145 4.59 6.36 5.24
C GLN A 145 5.33 6.26 3.91
N THR A 146 4.58 6.31 2.81
CA THR A 146 5.15 6.28 1.46
C THR A 146 4.82 7.59 0.78
N VAL A 147 5.83 8.27 0.26
CA VAL A 147 5.66 9.48 -0.55
C VAL A 147 5.90 9.12 -2.01
N GLU A 148 4.93 9.41 -2.86
CA GLU A 148 5.09 9.35 -4.31
C GLU A 148 5.76 10.62 -4.80
N LEU A 149 7.01 10.48 -5.25
CA LEU A 149 7.89 11.57 -5.70
C LEU A 149 7.67 11.94 -7.17
N LYS A 150 7.28 10.94 -7.98
CA LYS A 150 6.92 11.11 -9.40
C LYS A 150 5.77 10.20 -9.72
N CYS A 151 4.92 10.62 -10.66
CA CYS A 151 3.77 9.84 -11.08
C CYS A 151 3.63 9.84 -12.60
N MET A 152 3.23 8.70 -13.16
CA MET A 152 2.88 8.58 -14.57
C MET A 152 1.67 9.44 -14.96
N ILE A 153 0.76 9.71 -14.03
CA ILE A 153 -0.44 10.49 -14.32
C ILE A 153 -0.14 11.95 -14.68
N VAL A 154 0.97 12.51 -14.16
CA VAL A 154 1.42 13.87 -14.46
C VAL A 154 2.44 13.91 -15.62
N GLY A 155 2.54 12.82 -16.39
CA GLY A 155 3.37 12.75 -17.60
C GLY A 155 4.78 12.19 -17.40
N ASN A 156 5.13 11.62 -16.24
CA ASN A 156 6.38 10.87 -16.09
C ASN A 156 6.30 9.49 -16.78
N GLU A 157 7.44 8.90 -17.13
CA GLU A 157 7.50 7.55 -17.68
C GLU A 157 7.15 6.47 -16.64
N VAL A 158 7.40 6.78 -15.36
CA VAL A 158 7.34 5.86 -14.21
C VAL A 158 6.81 6.59 -12.99
N CYS A 159 6.34 5.83 -12.00
CA CYS A 159 6.05 6.36 -10.67
C CYS A 159 7.21 6.04 -9.73
N ASP A 160 7.79 7.06 -9.07
CA ASP A 160 8.89 6.93 -8.11
C ASP A 160 8.32 7.08 -6.70
N PHE A 161 8.69 6.19 -5.78
CA PHE A 161 8.20 6.19 -4.40
C PHE A 161 9.34 6.05 -3.39
N LEU A 162 9.11 6.61 -2.20
CA LEU A 162 9.95 6.37 -1.03
C LEU A 162 9.06 6.00 0.15
N THR A 163 9.19 4.77 0.64
CA THR A 163 8.61 4.33 1.91
C THR A 163 9.63 4.52 3.01
N GLY A 164 9.31 5.24 4.07
CA GLY A 164 10.25 5.50 5.17
C GLY A 164 9.59 5.57 6.54
N THR A 165 10.40 5.38 7.57
CA THR A 165 10.05 5.74 8.94
C THR A 165 9.92 7.25 9.08
N ARG A 166 9.32 7.71 10.18
CA ARG A 166 9.20 9.14 10.46
C ARG A 166 10.57 9.84 10.45
N GLU A 167 11.56 9.26 11.12
CA GLU A 167 12.90 9.82 11.23
C GLU A 167 13.51 10.05 9.84
N GLU A 168 13.46 9.05 8.96
CA GLU A 168 14.01 9.19 7.62
C GLU A 168 13.25 10.23 6.78
N LEU A 169 11.93 10.26 6.86
CA LEU A 169 11.11 11.24 6.13
C LEU A 169 11.37 12.67 6.62
N GLU A 170 11.61 12.86 7.92
CA GLU A 170 12.00 14.16 8.48
C GLU A 170 13.40 14.57 7.98
N GLU A 171 14.39 13.66 8.00
CA GLU A 171 15.75 13.91 7.49
C GLU A 171 15.77 14.31 6.00
N ARG A 172 14.83 13.78 5.21
CA ARG A 172 14.69 14.08 3.77
C ARG A 172 13.78 15.27 3.48
N GLY A 173 13.15 15.87 4.48
CA GLY A 173 12.19 16.96 4.29
C GLY A 173 10.88 16.52 3.64
N LEU A 174 10.55 15.23 3.68
CA LEU A 174 9.34 14.64 3.09
C LEU A 174 8.22 14.43 4.12
N TRP A 175 8.50 14.56 5.42
CA TRP A 175 7.50 14.35 6.46
C TRP A 175 6.33 15.35 6.38
N GLU A 176 6.62 16.63 6.13
CA GLU A 176 5.58 17.67 6.00
C GLU A 176 4.67 17.40 4.79
N GLU A 177 5.25 16.95 3.67
CA GLU A 177 4.48 16.53 2.50
C GLU A 177 3.57 15.35 2.85
N ALA A 178 4.11 14.31 3.50
CA ALA A 178 3.32 13.15 3.92
C ALA A 178 2.19 13.53 4.90
N ASP A 179 2.47 14.40 5.89
CA ASP A 179 1.48 14.88 6.86
C ASP A 179 0.33 15.62 6.17
N ASN A 180 0.66 16.54 5.27
CA ASN A 180 -0.33 17.32 4.52
C ASN A 180 -1.17 16.42 3.59
N ARG A 181 -0.51 15.55 2.82
CA ARG A 181 -1.19 14.67 1.84
C ARG A 181 -2.11 13.68 2.54
N TYR A 182 -1.68 13.08 3.65
CA TYR A 182 -2.38 11.95 4.27
C TYR A 182 -3.13 12.30 5.55
N LYS A 183 -3.10 13.57 5.98
CA LYS A 183 -3.66 14.04 7.25
C LYS A 183 -3.12 13.21 8.43
N LEU A 184 -1.81 13.03 8.50
CA LEU A 184 -1.16 12.11 9.45
C LEU A 184 -1.47 12.47 10.91
N ASN A 185 -1.63 13.75 11.21
CA ASN A 185 -2.14 14.23 12.50
C ASN A 185 -3.46 13.58 12.96
N LYS A 186 -4.33 13.15 12.04
CA LYS A 186 -5.59 12.45 12.35
C LYS A 186 -5.48 10.93 12.28
N VAL A 187 -4.59 10.38 11.44
CA VAL A 187 -4.57 8.93 11.14
C VAL A 187 -3.45 8.14 11.81
N LEU A 188 -2.38 8.79 12.28
CA LEU A 188 -1.21 8.11 12.86
C LEU A 188 -1.55 7.28 14.11
N GLU A 189 -2.49 7.74 14.93
CA GLU A 189 -2.89 7.00 16.13
C GLU A 189 -3.52 5.65 15.77
N PHE A 190 -4.41 5.65 14.78
CA PHE A 190 -4.99 4.42 14.25
C PHE A 190 -3.93 3.49 13.65
N GLN A 191 -3.01 4.01 12.83
CA GLN A 191 -1.93 3.21 12.25
C GLN A 191 -1.04 2.57 13.33
N ARG A 192 -0.75 3.31 14.41
CA ARG A 192 0.02 2.81 15.57
C ARG A 192 -0.75 1.74 16.36
N ASP A 193 -2.07 1.89 16.48
CA ASP A 193 -2.92 0.88 17.12
C ASP A 193 -2.92 -0.42 16.29
N VAL A 194 -3.11 -0.30 14.97
CA VAL A 194 -2.99 -1.44 14.03
C VAL A 194 -1.62 -2.10 14.17
N TYR A 195 -0.54 -1.32 14.08
CA TYR A 195 0.84 -1.84 14.15
C TYR A 195 1.11 -2.66 15.41
N LYS A 196 0.53 -2.28 16.55
CA LYS A 196 0.76 -2.94 17.85
C LYS A 196 -0.20 -4.10 18.11
N ASN A 197 -1.46 -3.96 17.69
CA ASN A 197 -2.56 -4.76 18.22
C ASN A 197 -3.35 -5.52 17.15
N TYR A 198 -3.10 -5.27 15.85
CA TYR A 198 -3.83 -5.93 14.79
C TYR A 198 -3.46 -7.42 14.68
N GLN A 199 -4.49 -8.24 14.69
CA GLN A 199 -4.43 -9.66 14.42
C GLN A 199 -5.63 -10.03 13.56
N LYS A 200 -5.51 -11.13 12.81
CA LYS A 200 -6.63 -11.58 11.99
C LYS A 200 -7.92 -11.84 12.79
N SER A 201 -7.77 -12.31 14.03
CA SER A 201 -8.87 -12.58 14.96
C SER A 201 -9.64 -11.34 15.43
N ASN A 202 -9.05 -10.13 15.33
CA ASN A 202 -9.70 -8.87 15.68
C ASN A 202 -9.84 -7.92 14.46
N SER A 203 -9.74 -8.45 13.24
CA SER A 203 -9.84 -7.64 12.01
C SER A 203 -11.14 -6.85 11.92
N GLU A 204 -12.28 -7.42 12.34
CA GLU A 204 -13.59 -6.73 12.37
C GLU A 204 -13.57 -5.47 13.25
N GLU A 205 -12.90 -5.53 14.42
CA GLU A 205 -12.75 -4.36 15.31
C GLU A 205 -12.02 -3.21 14.62
N PHE A 206 -10.94 -3.53 13.89
CA PHE A 206 -10.15 -2.54 13.17
C PHE A 206 -10.86 -1.99 11.94
N VAL A 207 -11.69 -2.80 11.27
CA VAL A 207 -12.57 -2.32 10.20
C VAL A 207 -13.59 -1.33 10.75
N ASP A 208 -14.23 -1.62 11.89
CA ASP A 208 -15.18 -0.70 12.53
C ASP A 208 -14.52 0.61 12.97
N LYS A 209 -13.32 0.54 13.55
CA LYS A 209 -12.51 1.73 13.89
C LYS A 209 -12.17 2.55 12.65
N LEU A 210 -11.74 1.88 11.58
CA LEU A 210 -11.41 2.54 10.31
C LEU A 210 -12.63 3.27 9.75
N VAL A 211 -13.79 2.61 9.65
CA VAL A 211 -15.02 3.22 9.12
C VAL A 211 -15.39 4.49 9.90
N LYS A 212 -15.37 4.43 11.24
CA LYS A 212 -15.65 5.62 12.07
C LYS A 212 -14.64 6.74 11.82
N LEU A 213 -13.36 6.41 11.73
CA LEU A 213 -12.31 7.40 11.46
C LEU A 213 -12.49 8.04 10.08
N LEU A 214 -12.87 7.27 9.05
CA LEU A 214 -13.12 7.80 7.71
C LEU A 214 -14.27 8.82 7.66
N ASP A 215 -15.25 8.73 8.56
CA ASP A 215 -16.33 9.70 8.69
C ASP A 215 -15.87 11.02 9.35
N GLU A 216 -14.76 11.01 10.09
CA GLU A 216 -14.24 12.14 10.87
C GLU A 216 -13.14 12.95 10.15
N ILE A 217 -12.48 12.39 9.13
CA ILE A 217 -11.24 12.95 8.54
C ILE A 217 -11.37 13.74 7.26
#